data_AF-A0A553C8A3-F1
#
_entry.id   AF-A0A553C8A3-F1
#
_cell.length_a   1.000
_cell.length_b   1.000
_cell.length_c   1.000
_cell.angle_alpha   90.00
_cell.angle_beta   90.00
_cell.angle_gamma   90.00
#
_symmetry.space_group_name_H-M   'P 1'
#
loop_
_entity.id
_entity.type
_entity.pdbx_description
1 polymer ?
#
loop_
_entity_poly.entity_id
_entity_poly.type
_entity_poly.pdbx_seq_one_letter_code
_entity_poly.pdbx_strand_id
1 'polypeptide(L)'
;MIPIRKANQPVNKGFFAIIERYWLVILGLILLIPVLFRYLKDSNTKSEVNEVEEQIKLNNVVNLSPVTQLEALSKIEPNQAYHNWARSIAHHLGTLYLNQGNWYDFANPKSMTENDQEAYKLLAQITNTGQKKILSELYFTLTARNLSTDVTSLLDKEFLIKLKLFR
;
A
#
# COMPACT_ATOMS: atom_id res chain seq x y z
N MET A 1 25.87 -77.64 13.11
CA MET A 1 25.80 -76.87 11.84
C MET A 1 24.39 -76.30 11.71
N ILE A 2 24.25 -74.99 11.66
CA ILE A 2 22.96 -74.29 11.45
C ILE A 2 22.96 -73.74 10.01
N PRO A 3 21.83 -73.79 9.30
CA PRO A 3 21.48 -72.67 8.43
C PRO A 3 20.05 -72.15 8.63
N ILE A 4 20.01 -70.96 9.25
CA ILE A 4 19.33 -69.71 8.87
C ILE A 4 17.94 -69.83 8.20
N ARG A 5 16.91 -69.39 8.94
CA ARG A 5 15.58 -69.00 8.45
C ARG A 5 15.71 -67.85 7.43
N LYS A 6 15.17 -68.01 6.21
CA LYS A 6 14.85 -66.85 5.35
C LYS A 6 13.58 -66.19 5.86
N ALA A 7 13.75 -65.06 6.53
CA ALA A 7 12.70 -64.06 6.69
C ALA A 7 12.76 -63.12 5.47
N ASN A 8 11.70 -63.09 4.66
CA ASN A 8 11.45 -61.97 3.76
C ASN A 8 10.14 -61.30 4.19
N GLN A 9 10.32 -60.11 4.77
CA GLN A 9 9.33 -59.19 5.31
C GLN A 9 8.56 -58.44 4.20
N PRO A 10 7.44 -57.74 4.53
CA PRO A 10 6.34 -57.52 3.61
C PRO A 10 6.58 -56.40 2.59
N VAL A 11 6.00 -56.58 1.40
CA VAL A 11 5.94 -55.58 0.34
C VAL A 11 5.13 -54.37 0.83
N ASN A 12 5.73 -53.19 0.83
CA ASN A 12 5.07 -51.89 1.03
C ASN A 12 4.00 -51.67 -0.06
N LYS A 13 2.77 -52.15 0.16
CA LYS A 13 1.65 -52.16 -0.80
C LYS A 13 0.83 -50.86 -0.88
N GLY A 14 1.25 -49.77 -0.23
CA GLY A 14 0.44 -48.55 -0.13
C GLY A 14 0.71 -47.51 -1.23
N PHE A 15 1.95 -47.03 -1.32
CA PHE A 15 2.28 -45.83 -2.10
C PHE A 15 2.44 -46.13 -3.62
N PHE A 16 3.12 -47.23 -3.96
CA PHE A 16 3.37 -47.60 -5.36
C PHE A 16 2.10 -48.02 -6.12
N ALA A 17 1.14 -48.65 -5.43
CA ALA A 17 -0.14 -49.06 -6.03
C ALA A 17 -1.01 -47.86 -6.43
N ILE A 18 -0.92 -46.74 -5.69
CA ILE A 18 -1.66 -45.51 -5.99
C ILE A 18 -1.06 -44.82 -7.22
N ILE A 19 0.26 -44.76 -7.31
CA ILE A 19 0.96 -44.18 -8.46
C ILE A 19 0.63 -44.96 -9.73
N GLU A 20 0.67 -46.29 -9.70
CA GLU A 20 0.36 -47.13 -10.86
C GLU A 20 -1.10 -46.97 -11.33
N ARG A 21 -2.05 -46.85 -10.38
CA ARG A 21 -3.47 -46.71 -10.69
C ARG A 21 -3.87 -45.34 -11.23
N TYR A 22 -3.14 -44.28 -10.88
CA TYR A 22 -3.50 -42.90 -11.21
C TYR A 22 -2.41 -42.15 -12.01
N TRP A 23 -1.48 -42.86 -12.63
CA TRP A 23 -0.33 -42.25 -13.33
C TRP A 23 -0.74 -41.25 -14.41
N LEU A 24 -1.82 -41.53 -15.17
CA LEU A 24 -2.37 -40.62 -16.18
C LEU A 24 -2.93 -39.32 -15.57
N VAL A 25 -3.55 -39.40 -14.40
CA VAL A 25 -4.12 -38.24 -13.69
C VAL A 25 -2.98 -37.35 -13.17
N ILE A 26 -1.95 -37.97 -12.59
CA ILE A 26 -0.74 -37.27 -12.11
C ILE A 26 -0.05 -36.56 -13.27
N LEU A 27 0.11 -37.22 -14.41
CA LEU A 27 0.74 -36.63 -15.60
C LEU A 27 -0.08 -35.47 -16.17
N GLY A 28 -1.41 -35.62 -16.21
CA GLY A 28 -2.32 -34.54 -16.58
C GLY A 28 -2.20 -33.32 -15.66
N LEU A 29 -2.08 -33.54 -14.35
CA LEU A 29 -1.94 -32.47 -13.37
C LEU A 29 -0.59 -31.73 -13.50
N ILE A 30 0.49 -32.46 -13.75
CA ILE A 30 1.84 -31.90 -14.00
C ILE A 30 1.84 -31.01 -15.25
N LEU A 31 1.12 -31.39 -16.30
CA LEU A 31 1.00 -30.57 -17.52
C LEU A 31 0.07 -29.36 -17.34
N LEU A 32 -0.93 -29.46 -16.47
CA LEU A 32 -1.89 -28.37 -16.22
C LEU A 32 -1.28 -27.22 -15.40
N ILE A 33 -0.40 -27.54 -14.44
CA ILE A 33 0.24 -26.58 -13.54
C ILE A 33 0.96 -25.43 -14.29
N PRO A 34 1.86 -25.65 -15.26
CA PRO A 34 2.54 -24.57 -15.96
C PRO A 34 1.60 -23.69 -16.79
N VAL A 35 0.52 -24.26 -17.33
CA VAL A 35 -0.50 -23.53 -18.10
C VAL A 35 -1.31 -22.61 -17.19
N LEU A 36 -1.73 -23.10 -16.03
CA LEU A 36 -2.40 -22.30 -14.99
C LEU A 36 -1.48 -21.19 -14.46
N PHE A 37 -0.20 -21.50 -14.19
CA PHE A 37 0.79 -20.50 -13.77
C PHE A 37 0.98 -19.39 -14.81
N ARG A 38 1.02 -19.74 -16.09
CA ARG A 38 1.15 -18.78 -17.18
C ARG A 38 -0.09 -17.89 -17.32
N TYR A 39 -1.29 -18.46 -17.19
CA TYR A 39 -2.56 -17.73 -17.27
C TYR A 39 -2.77 -16.78 -16.09
N LEU A 40 -2.37 -17.20 -14.87
CA LEU A 40 -2.39 -16.33 -13.69
C LEU A 40 -1.36 -15.21 -13.78
N LYS A 41 -0.18 -15.46 -14.35
CA LYS A 41 0.86 -14.44 -14.54
C LYS A 41 0.38 -13.32 -15.47
N ASP A 42 -0.21 -13.65 -16.62
CA ASP A 42 -0.71 -12.66 -17.60
C ASP A 42 -1.84 -11.77 -17.05
N SER A 43 -2.56 -12.24 -16.03
CA SER A 43 -3.60 -11.45 -15.35
C SER A 43 -3.01 -10.44 -14.36
N ASN A 44 -1.90 -10.79 -13.69
CA ASN A 44 -1.21 -9.89 -12.76
C ASN A 44 -0.38 -8.81 -13.47
N THR A 45 0.18 -9.10 -14.65
CA THR A 45 1.01 -8.15 -15.40
C THR A 45 0.23 -6.90 -15.83
N LYS A 46 -1.09 -7.00 -16.04
CA LYS A 46 -1.93 -5.84 -16.42
C LYS A 46 -2.20 -4.89 -15.25
N SER A 47 -2.31 -5.42 -14.03
CA SER A 47 -2.43 -4.60 -12.83
C SER A 47 -1.10 -3.94 -12.48
N GLU A 48 0.00 -4.67 -12.62
CA GLU A 48 1.35 -4.18 -12.29
C GLU A 48 1.81 -3.04 -13.23
N VAL A 49 1.52 -3.11 -14.53
CA VAL A 49 1.86 -2.04 -15.49
C VAL A 49 1.08 -0.74 -15.23
N ASN A 50 -0.20 -0.84 -14.85
CA ASN A 50 -1.01 0.34 -14.49
C ASN A 50 -0.50 0.98 -13.18
N GLU A 51 -0.20 0.17 -12.16
CA GLU A 51 0.34 0.68 -10.89
C GLU A 51 1.70 1.34 -11.07
N VAL A 52 2.58 0.79 -11.92
CA VAL A 52 3.90 1.39 -12.21
C VAL A 52 3.76 2.72 -12.95
N GLU A 53 2.86 2.83 -13.93
CA GLU A 53 2.65 4.08 -14.68
C GLU A 53 2.01 5.17 -13.81
N GLU A 54 1.08 4.79 -12.93
CA GLU A 54 0.48 5.70 -11.96
C GLU A 54 1.50 6.13 -10.91
N GLN A 55 2.33 5.22 -10.39
CA GLN A 55 3.46 5.52 -9.49
C GLN A 55 4.49 6.45 -10.13
N ILE A 56 4.79 6.32 -11.42
CA ILE A 56 5.70 7.23 -12.12
C ILE A 56 5.10 8.64 -12.21
N LYS A 57 3.80 8.77 -12.49
CA LYS A 57 3.09 10.07 -12.48
C LYS A 57 3.07 10.69 -11.08
N LEU A 58 2.81 9.88 -10.05
CA LEU A 58 2.81 10.29 -8.65
C LEU A 58 4.21 10.73 -8.18
N ASN A 59 5.26 9.97 -8.51
CA ASN A 59 6.66 10.31 -8.20
C ASN A 59 7.12 11.60 -8.87
N ASN A 60 6.65 11.90 -10.07
CA ASN A 60 6.96 13.15 -10.77
C ASN A 60 6.32 14.38 -10.09
N VAL A 61 5.20 14.22 -9.40
CA VAL A 61 4.52 15.30 -8.64
C VAL A 61 5.23 15.55 -7.30
N VAL A 62 5.66 14.50 -6.61
CA VAL A 62 6.33 14.59 -5.31
C VAL A 62 7.77 15.13 -5.45
N ASN A 63 8.46 14.84 -6.56
CA ASN A 63 9.83 15.27 -6.83
C ASN A 63 9.94 16.58 -7.63
N LEU A 64 8.89 17.39 -7.68
CA LEU A 64 8.95 18.71 -8.32
C LEU A 64 10.01 19.59 -7.66
N SER A 65 10.72 20.39 -8.46
CA SER A 65 11.63 21.41 -7.92
C SER A 65 10.85 22.42 -7.08
N PRO A 66 11.43 23.04 -6.04
CA PRO A 66 10.70 23.96 -5.14
C PRO A 66 9.97 25.10 -5.88
N VAL A 67 10.55 25.58 -6.99
CA VAL A 67 9.97 26.61 -7.85
C VAL A 67 8.72 26.10 -8.59
N THR A 68 8.81 24.92 -9.19
CA THR A 68 7.68 24.32 -9.92
C THR A 68 6.55 23.87 -8.99
N GLN A 69 6.89 23.43 -7.77
CA GLN A 69 5.90 23.11 -6.75
C GLN A 69 5.18 24.38 -6.26
N LEU A 70 5.89 25.48 -6.03
CA LEU A 70 5.27 26.75 -5.65
C LEU A 70 4.34 27.28 -6.76
N GLU A 71 4.75 27.17 -8.02
CA GLU A 71 3.91 27.56 -9.16
C GLU A 71 2.65 26.70 -9.25
N ALA A 72 2.77 25.38 -9.07
CA ALA A 72 1.64 24.45 -9.06
C ALA A 72 0.65 24.76 -7.92
N LEU A 73 1.16 25.02 -6.71
CA LEU A 73 0.33 25.39 -5.56
C LEU A 73 -0.36 26.75 -5.75
N SER A 74 0.36 27.73 -6.32
CA SER A 74 -0.16 29.08 -6.57
C SER A 74 -1.26 29.09 -7.65
N LYS A 75 -1.31 28.09 -8.54
CA LYS A 75 -2.41 27.90 -9.50
C LYS A 75 -3.72 27.46 -8.83
N ILE A 76 -3.63 26.77 -7.70
CA ILE A 76 -4.80 26.28 -6.94
C ILE A 76 -5.29 27.38 -6.01
N GLU A 77 -4.40 27.91 -5.18
CA GLU A 77 -4.71 28.95 -4.21
C GLU A 77 -3.49 29.89 -4.12
N PRO A 78 -3.60 31.19 -4.45
CA PRO A 78 -2.46 32.10 -4.37
C PRO A 78 -2.01 32.40 -2.93
N ASN A 79 -2.84 32.16 -1.92
CA ASN A 79 -2.49 32.47 -0.53
C ASN A 79 -1.50 31.47 0.08
N GLN A 80 -0.30 31.97 0.40
CA GLN A 80 0.78 31.20 1.02
C GLN A 80 0.41 30.55 2.37
N ALA A 81 -0.56 31.10 3.10
CA ALA A 81 -1.05 30.51 4.35
C ALA A 81 -1.65 29.12 4.11
N TYR A 82 -2.42 28.93 3.04
CA TYR A 82 -2.99 27.63 2.68
C TYR A 82 -1.91 26.64 2.24
N HIS A 83 -0.85 27.11 1.56
CA HIS A 83 0.28 26.25 1.20
C HIS A 83 0.98 25.72 2.45
N ASN A 84 1.27 26.60 3.41
CA ASN A 84 1.92 26.23 4.65
C ASN A 84 1.05 25.31 5.50
N TRP A 85 -0.26 25.54 5.49
CA TRP A 85 -1.23 24.66 6.16
C TRP A 85 -1.22 23.26 5.53
N ALA A 86 -1.30 23.15 4.21
CA ALA A 86 -1.25 21.87 3.52
C ALA A 86 0.07 21.13 3.76
N ARG A 87 1.22 21.83 3.75
CA ARG A 87 2.52 21.26 4.10
C ARG A 87 2.58 20.75 5.54
N SER A 88 2.01 21.51 6.47
CA SER A 88 1.97 21.12 7.89
C SER A 88 1.10 19.88 8.10
N ILE A 89 -0.04 19.79 7.41
CA ILE A 89 -0.88 18.58 7.42
C ILE A 89 -0.10 17.39 6.86
N ALA A 90 0.58 17.53 5.71
CA ALA A 90 1.37 16.44 5.12
C ALA A 90 2.56 16.00 5.98
N HIS A 91 3.18 16.95 6.68
CA HIS A 91 4.25 16.67 7.64
C HIS A 91 3.73 15.85 8.83
N HIS A 92 2.67 16.32 9.49
CA HIS A 92 2.14 15.65 10.69
C HIS A 92 1.38 14.36 10.38
N LEU A 93 0.77 14.21 9.21
CA LEU A 93 0.27 12.90 8.77
C LEU A 93 1.40 11.93 8.36
N GLY A 94 2.66 12.38 8.37
CA GLY A 94 3.80 11.55 8.00
C GLY A 94 3.91 11.23 6.51
N THR A 95 3.05 11.79 5.66
CA THR A 95 2.94 11.40 4.24
C THR A 95 4.08 11.92 3.38
N LEU A 96 4.80 12.95 3.84
CA LEU A 96 6.08 13.37 3.24
C LEU A 96 7.20 12.34 3.46
N TYR A 97 7.12 11.53 4.51
CA TYR A 97 8.13 10.51 4.86
C TYR A 97 7.78 9.14 4.27
N LEU A 98 6.50 8.81 4.16
CA LEU A 98 6.04 7.58 3.49
C LEU A 98 6.49 7.50 2.02
N ASN A 99 6.67 8.64 1.35
CA ASN A 99 7.19 8.71 -0.01
C ASN A 99 8.72 8.53 -0.11
N GLN A 100 9.45 8.45 1.01
CA GLN A 100 10.92 8.32 1.03
C GLN A 100 11.39 6.85 1.06
N GLY A 101 10.47 5.88 1.03
CA GLY A 101 10.80 4.47 0.76
C GLY A 101 11.42 3.68 1.91
N ASN A 102 11.54 4.26 3.12
CA ASN A 102 12.03 3.54 4.28
C ASN A 102 10.89 2.78 4.95
N TRP A 103 10.87 1.47 4.77
CA TRP A 103 9.86 0.56 5.32
C TRP A 103 9.79 0.59 6.86
N TYR A 104 10.72 1.20 7.60
CA TYR A 104 10.68 1.25 9.07
C TYR A 104 10.11 2.58 9.63
N ASP A 105 9.83 3.57 8.78
CA ASP A 105 9.32 4.87 9.23
C ASP A 105 7.87 4.77 9.75
N PHE A 106 7.09 3.76 9.33
CA PHE A 106 5.75 3.49 9.86
C PHE A 106 5.75 3.03 11.32
N ALA A 107 6.89 2.57 11.85
CA ALA A 107 7.01 1.92 13.15
C ALA A 107 7.63 2.82 14.24
N ASN A 108 7.83 4.12 13.98
CA ASN A 108 8.40 5.04 14.96
C ASN A 108 7.29 5.54 15.93
N PRO A 109 7.22 5.04 17.19
CA PRO A 109 6.06 5.28 18.05
C PRO A 109 6.00 6.71 18.58
N LYS A 110 7.15 7.39 18.71
CA LYS A 110 7.20 8.79 19.13
C LYS A 110 6.63 9.74 18.08
N SER A 111 6.65 9.37 16.80
CA SER A 111 6.10 10.16 15.71
C SER A 111 4.64 9.84 15.39
N MET A 112 3.95 9.00 16.15
CA MET A 112 2.53 8.67 15.88
C MET A 112 1.61 9.51 16.77
N THR A 113 1.68 9.36 18.09
CA THR A 113 0.74 10.05 19.01
C THR A 113 0.89 11.57 19.05
N GLU A 114 2.11 12.12 19.05
CA GLU A 114 2.33 13.58 19.08
C GLU A 114 1.92 14.23 17.75
N ASN A 115 2.17 13.52 16.65
CA ASN A 115 1.82 13.99 15.31
C ASN A 115 0.32 13.92 15.03
N ASP A 116 -0.38 12.90 15.52
CA ASP A 116 -1.83 12.79 15.37
C ASP A 116 -2.57 13.93 16.08
N GLN A 117 -2.11 14.34 17.26
CA GLN A 117 -2.68 15.48 17.97
C GLN A 117 -2.48 16.79 17.19
N GLU A 118 -1.29 17.02 16.62
CA GLU A 118 -1.01 18.21 15.81
C GLU A 118 -1.75 18.18 14.46
N ALA A 119 -1.80 17.02 13.80
CA ALA A 119 -2.60 16.80 12.60
C ALA A 119 -4.08 17.10 12.88
N TYR A 120 -4.62 16.61 14.00
CA TYR A 120 -5.98 16.93 14.43
C TYR A 120 -6.19 18.44 14.62
N LYS A 121 -5.30 19.14 15.33
CA LYS A 121 -5.43 20.60 15.54
C LYS A 121 -5.47 21.36 14.22
N LEU A 122 -4.65 20.97 13.25
CA LEU A 122 -4.64 21.57 11.92
C LEU A 122 -5.90 21.24 11.11
N LEU A 123 -6.38 20.00 11.16
CA LEU A 123 -7.59 19.58 10.45
C LEU A 123 -8.86 20.16 11.06
N ALA A 124 -8.89 20.36 12.39
CA ALA A 124 -10.02 20.94 13.10
C ALA A 124 -10.22 22.44 12.80
N GLN A 125 -9.19 23.14 12.31
CA GLN A 125 -9.30 24.52 11.84
C GLN A 125 -10.06 24.63 10.52
N ILE A 126 -10.29 23.52 9.81
CA ILE A 126 -11.07 23.49 8.58
C ILE A 126 -12.54 23.63 8.96
N THR A 127 -13.12 24.79 8.68
CA THR A 127 -14.49 25.11 9.12
C THR A 127 -15.56 24.79 8.09
N ASN A 128 -15.19 24.67 6.81
CA ASN A 128 -16.14 24.49 5.73
C ASN A 128 -15.60 23.60 4.60
N THR A 129 -16.52 23.13 3.74
CA THR A 129 -16.24 22.21 2.64
C THR A 129 -15.39 22.84 1.52
N GLY A 130 -15.46 24.16 1.33
CA GLY A 130 -14.61 24.88 0.37
C GLY A 130 -13.14 24.85 0.78
N GLN A 131 -12.85 25.17 2.05
CA GLN A 131 -11.52 25.05 2.63
C GLN A 131 -11.00 23.62 2.56
N LYS A 132 -11.85 22.64 2.89
CA LYS A 132 -11.50 21.21 2.76
C LYS A 132 -11.09 20.88 1.32
N LYS A 133 -11.84 21.35 0.32
CA LYS A 133 -11.55 21.10 -1.09
C LYS A 133 -10.19 21.67 -1.50
N ILE A 134 -9.96 22.95 -1.22
CA ILE A 134 -8.69 23.64 -1.53
C ILE A 134 -7.51 22.91 -0.86
N LEU A 135 -7.63 22.62 0.44
CA LEU A 135 -6.57 21.91 1.17
C LEU A 135 -6.36 20.49 0.65
N SER A 136 -7.40 19.80 0.19
CA SER A 136 -7.27 18.47 -0.42
C SER A 136 -6.52 18.52 -1.75
N GLU A 137 -6.78 19.53 -2.58
CA GLU A 137 -6.07 19.73 -3.85
C GLU A 137 -4.60 20.10 -3.61
N LEU A 138 -4.33 21.04 -2.70
CA LEU A 138 -2.95 21.39 -2.32
C LEU A 138 -2.20 20.20 -1.72
N TYR A 139 -2.84 19.43 -0.85
CA TYR A 139 -2.28 18.22 -0.27
C TYR A 139 -1.94 17.17 -1.33
N PHE A 140 -2.84 16.97 -2.30
CA PHE A 140 -2.59 16.07 -3.42
C PHE A 140 -1.41 16.55 -4.28
N THR A 141 -1.27 17.85 -4.53
CA THR A 141 -0.11 18.38 -5.25
C THR A 141 1.21 18.17 -4.50
N LEU A 142 1.19 18.13 -3.16
CA LEU A 142 2.40 17.92 -2.35
C LEU A 142 2.78 16.45 -2.20
N THR A 143 1.79 15.57 -2.05
CA THR A 143 1.99 14.18 -1.60
C THR A 143 1.60 13.16 -2.66
N ALA A 144 0.84 13.60 -3.67
CA ALA A 144 0.16 12.77 -4.64
C ALA A 144 -0.88 11.80 -4.01
N ARG A 145 -1.37 12.12 -2.81
CA ARG A 145 -2.31 11.30 -2.03
C ARG A 145 -3.61 12.02 -1.74
N ASN A 146 -4.65 11.26 -1.45
CA ASN A 146 -5.96 11.81 -1.10
C ASN A 146 -6.00 12.15 0.39
N LEU A 147 -6.23 13.43 0.72
CA LEU A 147 -6.30 13.90 2.11
C LEU A 147 -7.37 13.17 2.93
N SER A 148 -8.55 12.89 2.37
CA SER A 148 -9.62 12.22 3.14
C SER A 148 -9.27 10.75 3.42
N THR A 149 -8.66 10.07 2.46
CA THR A 149 -8.16 8.70 2.66
C THR A 149 -7.05 8.65 3.70
N ASP A 150 -6.12 9.59 3.67
CA ASP A 150 -5.01 9.64 4.62
C ASP A 150 -5.49 10.01 6.03
N VAL A 151 -6.42 10.96 6.17
CA VAL A 151 -7.02 11.28 7.48
C VAL A 151 -7.77 10.08 8.06
N THR A 152 -8.46 9.29 7.23
CA THR A 152 -9.21 8.12 7.71
C THR A 152 -8.35 6.91 8.05
N SER A 153 -7.17 6.79 7.43
CA SER A 153 -6.27 5.64 7.61
C SER A 153 -5.11 5.89 8.57
N LEU A 154 -4.63 7.12 8.66
CA LEU A 154 -3.43 7.48 9.43
C LEU A 154 -3.75 8.12 10.78
N LEU A 155 -4.90 8.80 10.90
CA LEU A 155 -5.28 9.47 12.14
C LEU A 155 -5.98 8.49 13.11
N ASP A 156 -5.62 8.54 14.38
CA ASP A 156 -6.31 7.77 15.42
C ASP A 156 -7.82 8.01 15.45
N LYS A 157 -8.57 6.92 15.69
CA LYS A 157 -10.04 6.92 15.69
C LYS A 157 -10.63 7.95 16.65
N GLU A 158 -9.97 8.22 17.77
CA GLU A 158 -10.42 9.21 18.76
C GLU A 158 -10.50 10.62 18.16
N PHE A 159 -9.52 11.01 17.35
CA PHE A 159 -9.48 12.33 16.70
C PHE A 159 -10.36 12.36 15.45
N LEU A 160 -10.43 11.26 14.70
CA LEU A 160 -11.30 11.14 13.52
C LEU A 160 -12.77 11.42 13.87
N ILE A 161 -13.25 10.88 14.98
CA ILE A 161 -14.62 11.13 15.46
C ILE A 161 -14.83 12.63 15.67
N LYS A 162 -13.83 13.41 16.09
CA LYS A 162 -13.99 14.86 16.31
C LYS A 162 -14.02 15.67 15.00
N LEU A 163 -13.60 15.11 13.86
CA LEU A 163 -13.50 15.78 12.56
C LEU A 163 -14.73 15.51 11.66
N LYS A 164 -15.81 16.28 11.86
CA LYS A 164 -17.09 16.10 11.13
C LYS A 164 -16.98 16.15 9.60
N LEU A 165 -16.01 16.90 9.07
CA LEU A 165 -15.84 17.08 7.63
C LEU A 165 -15.12 15.91 6.94
N PHE A 166 -14.57 14.95 7.71
CA PHE A 166 -13.77 13.83 7.20
C PHE A 166 -14.40 12.46 7.52
N ARG A 167 -15.66 12.46 7.95
CA ARG A 167 -16.48 11.26 8.14
C ARG A 167 -17.22 10.88 6.87
#